data_AF-A0A1Y2JML0-F1
#
_entry.id   AF-A0A1Y2JML0-F1
#
_cell.length_a   1.000
_cell.length_b   1.000
_cell.length_c   1.000
_cell.angle_alpha   90.00
_cell.angle_beta   90.00
_cell.angle_gamma   90.00
#
_symmetry.space_group_name_H-M   'P 1'
#
loop_
_entity.id
_entity.type
_entity.pdbx_description
1 polymer ?
#
loop_
_entity_poly.entity_id
_entity_poly.type
_entity_poly.pdbx_seq_one_letter_code
_entity_poly.pdbx_strand_id
1 'polypeptide(L)'
;MRTGWRRSRRSWMAAAPGCRDHHCPVALPTPANDDTRSPANRRHDEDPFTPEACGGLMADISQWILDTSRRKSPEFAVMSAIAFMSVFYGRRVIGPTTCGVNLYLAGIAGPGFGKEAPLQRLVKLLQETDMAFLVGAGEVSSASAIEKILRRKPVVVMPWDEVGDVLESINAKGNGNWASTIRKAMLELYSKSTGVWFGKETMDDDRIGAPIHCPSLTVIGTSTPTRFYGGLSDKNLSDGFAARMVFIAPTKRPERGNPRDGGLVVPEPLREAIKEAQKKFPWPSMNSQGNWRTPDVQPHLYEVPWADEAAEAAWLAIEDWQESEIERDETRDGLVGRLAENAIRLATLRALSRSPSRPSVSVEDVRWAHAIMLASVRSLDDGVDKYMSSSQFEQLCQAILSSLRSSRGGSMYRAELLKRRGISGSDTRTFDAAILRLQETRQIEKTDGKRFVLSPASGG
;
A
#
# COMPACT_ATOMS: atom_id res chain seq x y z
N MET A 1 -55.64 -40.98 -27.92
CA MET A 1 -56.46 -40.36 -29.00
C MET A 1 -55.78 -39.05 -29.38
N ARG A 2 -55.03 -39.05 -30.50
CA ARG A 2 -55.35 -38.38 -31.78
C ARG A 2 -55.37 -36.83 -31.68
N THR A 3 -54.31 -36.16 -32.16
CA THR A 3 -54.24 -35.34 -33.41
C THR A 3 -55.05 -34.04 -33.36
N GLY A 4 -54.60 -32.87 -33.81
CA GLY A 4 -53.47 -32.55 -34.66
C GLY A 4 -53.49 -31.07 -35.09
N TRP A 5 -52.48 -30.70 -35.86
CA TRP A 5 -52.32 -29.46 -36.62
C TRP A 5 -53.48 -29.18 -37.60
N ARG A 6 -53.75 -27.89 -37.89
CA ARG A 6 -53.79 -27.37 -39.28
C ARG A 6 -53.85 -25.84 -39.42
N ARG A 7 -53.12 -25.39 -40.46
CA ARG A 7 -52.98 -24.06 -41.08
C ARG A 7 -54.19 -23.63 -41.93
N SER A 8 -54.31 -22.32 -42.20
CA SER A 8 -54.64 -21.76 -43.54
C SER A 8 -54.13 -20.30 -43.65
N ARG A 9 -53.13 -19.97 -44.49
CA ARG A 9 -53.19 -19.49 -45.91
C ARG A 9 -53.98 -18.18 -46.05
N ARG A 10 -53.34 -17.02 -46.31
CA ARG A 10 -52.67 -16.45 -47.53
C ARG A 10 -53.62 -15.58 -48.38
N SER A 11 -53.04 -14.48 -48.91
CA SER A 11 -53.45 -13.67 -50.09
C SER A 11 -54.05 -12.30 -49.78
N TRP A 12 -53.84 -11.18 -50.51
CA TRP A 12 -52.79 -10.54 -51.35
C TRP A 12 -53.47 -9.27 -51.95
N MET A 13 -52.73 -8.15 -52.09
CA MET A 13 -52.94 -6.98 -52.99
C MET A 13 -54.09 -5.98 -52.76
N ALA A 14 -53.75 -4.68 -52.60
CA ALA A 14 -53.78 -3.66 -53.69
C ALA A 14 -53.41 -2.24 -53.17
N ALA A 15 -52.66 -1.49 -54.00
CA ALA A 15 -52.28 -0.06 -53.89
C ALA A 15 -53.44 0.87 -54.34
N ALA A 16 -53.50 2.21 -54.22
CA ALA A 16 -52.55 3.35 -54.19
C ALA A 16 -53.36 4.65 -53.78
N PRO A 17 -53.00 5.92 -54.11
CA PRO A 17 -51.78 6.75 -53.88
C PRO A 17 -52.10 8.15 -53.27
N GLY A 18 -51.07 8.95 -52.90
CA GLY A 18 -51.22 10.43 -52.91
C GLY A 18 -50.27 11.25 -52.03
N CYS A 19 -49.38 12.03 -52.70
CA CYS A 19 -48.79 13.35 -52.35
C CYS A 19 -48.09 13.58 -50.99
N ARG A 20 -47.06 14.40 -50.83
CA ARG A 20 -46.02 15.05 -51.66
C ARG A 20 -45.04 15.66 -50.63
N ASP A 21 -43.75 15.45 -50.84
CA ASP A 21 -42.57 16.22 -50.42
C ASP A 21 -42.57 17.05 -49.12
N HIS A 22 -41.74 16.66 -48.16
CA HIS A 22 -40.84 17.57 -47.44
C HIS A 22 -39.51 16.87 -47.13
N HIS A 23 -38.42 17.55 -47.50
CA HIS A 23 -37.03 17.13 -47.28
C HIS A 23 -36.76 16.78 -45.81
N CYS A 24 -36.32 15.55 -45.58
CA CYS A 24 -35.74 15.12 -44.31
C CYS A 24 -34.25 14.82 -44.56
N PRO A 25 -33.30 15.48 -43.87
CA PRO A 25 -31.88 15.19 -44.04
C PRO A 25 -31.61 13.77 -43.54
N VAL A 26 -31.07 12.92 -44.41
CA VAL A 26 -30.62 11.58 -44.03
C VAL A 26 -29.43 11.76 -43.09
N ALA A 27 -29.65 11.51 -41.80
CA ALA A 27 -28.58 11.44 -40.81
C ALA A 27 -27.70 10.23 -41.13
N LEU A 28 -26.39 10.45 -41.20
CA LEU A 28 -25.39 9.39 -41.27
C LEU A 28 -25.51 8.49 -40.03
N PRO A 29 -25.32 7.17 -40.14
CA PRO A 29 -25.38 6.28 -38.99
C PRO A 29 -24.27 6.66 -38.01
N THR A 30 -24.66 7.07 -36.81
CA THR A 30 -23.77 7.22 -35.65
C THR A 30 -23.19 5.85 -35.32
N PRO A 31 -21.87 5.69 -35.18
CA PRO A 31 -21.31 4.45 -34.67
C PRO A 31 -21.88 4.20 -33.26
N ALA A 32 -22.41 3.00 -33.04
CA ALA A 32 -22.89 2.54 -31.75
C ALA A 32 -21.70 2.47 -30.78
N ASN A 33 -21.45 3.55 -30.05
CA ASN A 33 -20.72 3.48 -28.80
C ASN A 33 -21.74 3.16 -27.71
N ASP A 34 -22.07 1.87 -27.59
CA ASP A 34 -22.89 1.34 -26.50
C ASP A 34 -22.07 1.30 -25.20
N ASP A 35 -21.64 2.47 -24.74
CA ASP A 35 -21.25 2.71 -23.35
C ASP A 35 -22.50 3.01 -22.51
N THR A 36 -23.55 2.20 -22.65
CA THR A 36 -24.64 2.19 -21.67
C THR A 36 -24.14 1.47 -20.43
N ARG A 37 -23.49 2.23 -19.54
CA ARG A 37 -23.20 1.80 -18.17
C ARG A 37 -24.49 1.25 -17.54
N SER A 38 -24.55 -0.06 -17.36
CA SER A 38 -25.64 -0.74 -16.66
C SER A 38 -25.93 -0.07 -15.31
N PRO A 39 -27.21 0.16 -14.95
CA PRO A 39 -27.58 0.89 -13.73
C PRO A 39 -27.38 0.08 -12.43
N ALA A 40 -26.68 -1.05 -12.47
CA ALA A 40 -26.43 -1.91 -11.31
C ALA A 40 -25.22 -1.50 -10.46
N ASN A 41 -24.43 -0.51 -10.85
CA ASN A 41 -23.14 -0.19 -10.19
C ASN A 41 -23.10 1.18 -9.46
N ARG A 42 -24.22 1.60 -8.85
CA ARG A 42 -24.28 2.85 -8.05
C ARG A 42 -24.18 2.60 -6.54
N ARG A 43 -23.08 2.00 -6.07
CA ARG A 43 -22.65 2.01 -4.65
C ARG A 43 -21.11 1.91 -4.50
N HIS A 44 -20.35 2.69 -5.28
CA HIS A 44 -18.88 2.77 -5.20
C HIS A 44 -18.36 4.14 -4.69
N ASP A 45 -19.19 4.95 -4.03
CA ASP A 45 -18.96 6.40 -3.85
C ASP A 45 -18.71 6.87 -2.40
N GLU A 46 -18.30 6.00 -1.48
CA GLU A 46 -17.88 6.45 -0.14
C GLU A 46 -16.36 6.37 0.00
N ASP A 47 -15.74 7.53 0.24
CA ASP A 47 -14.32 7.65 0.54
C ASP A 47 -13.98 6.83 1.80
N PRO A 48 -13.13 5.79 1.72
CA PRO A 48 -12.86 4.92 2.85
C PRO A 48 -12.01 5.61 3.94
N PHE A 49 -11.44 6.78 3.65
CA PHE A 49 -10.54 7.50 4.55
C PHE A 49 -11.24 8.53 5.44
N THR A 50 -12.57 8.52 5.53
CA THR A 50 -13.27 9.37 6.52
C THR A 50 -13.38 8.68 7.89
N PRO A 51 -13.44 9.45 9.00
CA PRO A 51 -13.72 8.91 10.32
C PRO A 51 -15.01 8.07 10.36
N GLU A 52 -16.07 8.52 9.67
CA GLU A 52 -17.36 7.85 9.61
C GLU A 52 -17.25 6.49 8.91
N ALA A 53 -16.48 6.42 7.82
CA ALA A 53 -16.25 5.18 7.08
C ALA A 53 -15.51 4.15 7.95
N CYS A 54 -14.59 4.59 8.82
CA CYS A 54 -13.90 3.71 9.76
C CYS A 54 -14.83 3.19 10.86
N GLY A 55 -15.57 4.09 11.51
CA GLY A 55 -16.42 3.78 12.66
C GLY A 55 -15.65 3.43 13.94
N GLY A 56 -16.36 3.45 15.08
CA GLY A 56 -15.83 3.03 16.38
C GLY A 56 -14.60 3.81 16.84
N LEU A 57 -13.68 3.13 17.54
CA LEU A 57 -12.45 3.76 18.04
C LEU A 57 -11.59 4.40 16.94
N MET A 58 -11.58 3.83 15.73
CA MET A 58 -10.81 4.37 14.62
C MET A 58 -11.40 5.70 14.15
N ALA A 59 -12.72 5.85 14.19
CA ALA A 59 -13.36 7.13 13.93
C ALA A 59 -12.91 8.17 14.95
N ASP A 60 -12.98 7.85 16.25
CA ASP A 60 -12.61 8.78 17.33
C ASP A 60 -11.13 9.20 17.26
N ILE A 61 -10.24 8.24 16.98
CA ILE A 61 -8.81 8.51 16.80
C ILE A 61 -8.57 9.37 15.56
N SER A 62 -9.18 9.01 14.43
CA SER A 62 -9.00 9.75 13.16
C SER A 62 -9.52 11.19 13.30
N GLN A 63 -10.67 11.36 13.93
CA GLN A 63 -11.28 12.67 14.17
C GLN A 63 -10.38 13.53 15.07
N TRP A 64 -9.87 12.98 16.16
CA TRP A 64 -8.92 13.69 17.03
C TRP A 64 -7.63 14.10 16.29
N ILE A 65 -7.08 13.21 15.44
CA ILE A 65 -5.91 13.54 14.62
C ILE A 65 -6.23 14.70 13.67
N LEU A 66 -7.39 14.67 12.99
CA LEU A 66 -7.81 15.72 12.08
C LEU A 66 -8.00 17.06 12.79
N ASP A 67 -8.62 17.07 13.97
CA ASP A 67 -8.90 18.28 14.71
C ASP A 67 -7.65 18.94 15.28
N THR A 68 -6.61 18.13 15.55
CA THR A 68 -5.34 18.59 16.09
C THR A 68 -4.24 18.78 15.04
N SER A 69 -4.55 18.52 13.76
CA SER A 69 -3.60 18.63 12.66
C SER A 69 -3.66 20.00 11.98
N ARG A 70 -2.47 20.55 11.67
CA ARG A 70 -2.36 21.79 10.90
C ARG A 70 -2.76 21.61 9.44
N ARG A 71 -2.55 20.41 8.89
CA ARG A 71 -3.01 19.98 7.57
C ARG A 71 -3.91 18.77 7.78
N LYS A 72 -5.19 18.92 7.46
CA LYS A 72 -6.21 17.92 7.75
C LYS A 72 -6.24 16.89 6.62
N SER A 73 -5.44 15.83 6.74
CA SER A 73 -5.44 14.70 5.79
C SER A 73 -6.20 13.52 6.40
N PRO A 74 -7.41 13.23 5.91
CA PRO A 74 -8.19 12.07 6.36
C PRO A 74 -7.43 10.75 6.15
N GLU A 75 -6.73 10.62 5.02
CA GLU A 75 -5.97 9.43 4.66
C GLU A 75 -4.90 9.10 5.71
N PHE A 76 -4.12 10.09 6.14
CA PHE A 76 -3.10 9.87 7.17
C PHE A 76 -3.68 9.74 8.58
N ALA A 77 -4.81 10.39 8.87
CA ALA A 77 -5.49 10.20 10.14
C ALA A 77 -5.98 8.75 10.31
N VAL A 78 -6.64 8.22 9.26
CA VAL A 78 -7.10 6.83 9.20
C VAL A 78 -5.93 5.85 9.21
N MET A 79 -4.85 6.14 8.47
CA MET A 79 -3.62 5.33 8.52
C MET A 79 -3.08 5.18 9.94
N SER A 80 -2.99 6.27 10.71
CA SER A 80 -2.54 6.22 12.10
C SER A 80 -3.53 5.50 13.01
N ALA A 81 -4.83 5.63 12.78
CA ALA A 81 -5.85 4.88 13.51
C ALA A 81 -5.75 3.37 13.25
N ILE A 82 -5.54 2.96 11.99
CA ILE A 82 -5.29 1.56 11.61
C ILE A 82 -4.03 1.04 12.29
N ALA A 83 -2.93 1.79 12.28
CA ALA A 83 -1.69 1.39 12.96
C ALA A 83 -1.87 1.22 14.47
N PHE A 84 -2.63 2.13 15.11
CA PHE A 84 -2.97 2.01 16.52
C PHE A 84 -3.73 0.70 16.79
N MET A 85 -4.77 0.42 16.00
CA MET A 85 -5.58 -0.79 16.17
C MET A 85 -4.78 -2.06 15.91
N SER A 86 -3.91 -2.06 14.89
CA SER A 86 -3.02 -3.16 14.54
C SER A 86 -2.10 -3.54 15.71
N VAL A 87 -1.46 -2.57 16.35
CA VAL A 87 -0.60 -2.84 17.52
C VAL A 87 -1.40 -3.09 18.80
N PHE A 88 -2.58 -2.47 18.94
CA PHE A 88 -3.45 -2.66 20.10
C PHE A 88 -4.02 -4.08 20.17
N TYR A 89 -4.36 -4.69 19.02
CA TYR A 89 -4.87 -6.07 18.95
C TYR A 89 -3.82 -7.11 18.51
N GLY A 90 -2.60 -6.68 18.17
CA GLY A 90 -1.50 -7.58 17.86
C GLY A 90 -1.23 -8.58 18.99
N ARG A 91 -1.05 -9.86 18.65
CA ARG A 91 -0.97 -11.01 19.59
C ARG A 91 -2.20 -11.23 20.48
N ARG A 92 -3.34 -10.58 20.19
CA ARG A 92 -4.60 -10.81 20.89
C ARG A 92 -5.64 -11.48 20.01
N VAL A 93 -5.60 -11.24 18.71
CA VAL A 93 -6.62 -11.69 17.76
C VAL A 93 -6.04 -12.34 16.51
N ILE A 94 -6.87 -13.15 15.86
CA ILE A 94 -6.76 -13.53 14.46
C ILE A 94 -8.09 -13.20 13.76
N GLY A 95 -8.02 -12.86 12.49
CA GLY A 95 -9.20 -12.71 11.65
C GLY A 95 -9.84 -14.07 11.31
N PRO A 96 -10.98 -14.06 10.61
CA PRO A 96 -11.73 -15.28 10.28
C PRO A 96 -10.99 -16.20 9.30
N THR A 97 -9.99 -15.69 8.57
CA THR A 97 -9.09 -16.48 7.71
C THR A 97 -7.80 -16.88 8.42
N THR A 98 -7.77 -16.80 9.75
CA THR A 98 -6.60 -17.04 10.62
C THR A 98 -5.42 -16.09 10.43
N CYS A 99 -5.57 -15.02 9.65
CA CYS A 99 -4.54 -13.99 9.51
C CYS A 99 -4.41 -13.17 10.80
N GLY A 100 -3.17 -12.92 11.24
CA GLY A 100 -2.90 -11.91 12.28
C GLY A 100 -3.11 -10.49 11.73
N VAL A 101 -3.29 -9.51 12.61
CA VAL A 101 -3.66 -8.13 12.25
C VAL A 101 -2.47 -7.17 12.08
N ASN A 102 -1.25 -7.69 11.93
CA ASN A 102 -0.04 -6.91 11.70
C ASN A 102 -0.04 -6.29 10.28
N LEU A 103 0.31 -5.02 10.16
CA LEU A 103 0.28 -4.30 8.88
C LEU A 103 1.55 -3.47 8.65
N TYR A 104 1.93 -3.33 7.38
CA TYR A 104 2.95 -2.37 6.94
C TYR A 104 2.25 -1.26 6.15
N LEU A 105 2.24 -0.05 6.70
CA LEU A 105 1.54 1.11 6.15
C LEU A 105 2.55 2.13 5.64
N ALA A 106 2.38 2.57 4.40
CA ALA A 106 3.25 3.54 3.74
C ALA A 106 2.45 4.76 3.29
N GLY A 107 2.62 5.87 4.01
CA GLY A 107 2.01 7.16 3.72
C GLY A 107 2.83 7.98 2.72
N ILE A 108 2.31 8.20 1.52
CA ILE A 108 3.05 8.88 0.44
C ILE A 108 2.41 10.23 0.14
N ALA A 109 3.12 11.34 0.37
CA ALA A 109 2.67 12.67 -0.06
C ALA A 109 3.82 13.66 -0.26
N GLY A 110 3.56 14.80 -0.91
CA GLY A 110 4.54 15.86 -1.03
C GLY A 110 4.93 16.50 0.31
N PRO A 111 6.01 17.30 0.36
CA PRO A 111 6.33 18.14 1.50
C PRO A 111 5.15 19.05 1.89
N GLY A 112 4.96 19.27 3.18
CA GLY A 112 3.90 20.16 3.68
C GLY A 112 2.47 19.61 3.58
N PHE A 113 2.28 18.30 3.39
CA PHE A 113 0.98 17.63 3.51
C PHE A 113 0.61 17.28 4.97
N GLY A 114 1.52 17.50 5.93
CA GLY A 114 1.27 17.25 7.36
C GLY A 114 1.39 15.80 7.80
N LYS A 115 2.31 15.05 7.18
CA LYS A 115 2.58 13.62 7.43
C LYS A 115 3.06 13.32 8.85
N GLU A 116 3.81 14.24 9.45
CA GLU A 116 4.40 14.07 10.78
C GLU A 116 3.37 14.03 11.91
N ALA A 117 2.33 14.88 11.83
CA ALA A 117 1.37 15.02 12.91
C ALA A 117 0.65 13.69 13.22
N PRO A 118 0.10 12.95 12.24
CA PRO A 118 -0.49 11.63 12.49
C PRO A 118 0.46 10.62 13.16
N LEU A 119 1.75 10.60 12.82
CA LEU A 119 2.74 9.73 13.46
C LEU A 119 2.97 10.12 14.93
N GLN A 120 3.13 11.42 15.18
CA GLN A 120 3.28 11.96 16.54
C GLN A 120 2.05 11.67 17.41
N ARG A 121 0.85 11.78 16.84
CA ARG A 121 -0.42 11.47 17.54
C ARG A 121 -0.57 10.00 17.88
N LEU A 122 -0.16 9.09 17.00
CA LEU A 122 -0.12 7.66 17.29
C LEU A 122 0.75 7.37 18.52
N VAL A 123 1.99 7.90 18.54
CA VAL A 123 2.92 7.71 19.66
C VAL A 123 2.36 8.32 20.95
N LYS A 124 1.83 9.55 20.85
CA LYS A 124 1.23 10.26 21.99
C LYS A 124 0.03 9.52 22.58
N LEU A 125 -0.83 8.97 21.72
CA LEU A 125 -1.99 8.18 22.13
C LEU A 125 -1.57 6.94 22.90
N LEU A 126 -0.57 6.20 22.40
CA LEU A 126 -0.01 5.04 23.09
C LEU A 126 0.63 5.42 24.43
N GLN A 127 1.27 6.58 24.54
CA GLN A 127 1.87 7.06 25.79
C GLN A 127 0.81 7.42 26.84
N GLU A 128 -0.23 8.17 26.47
CA GLU A 128 -1.27 8.61 27.42
C GLU A 128 -2.32 7.54 27.75
N THR A 129 -2.22 6.36 27.13
CA THR A 129 -3.06 5.19 27.43
C THR A 129 -2.25 4.04 28.05
N ASP A 130 -1.10 4.36 28.67
CA ASP A 130 -0.22 3.42 29.38
C ASP A 130 0.32 2.28 28.49
N MET A 131 0.44 2.53 27.18
CA MET A 131 0.87 1.59 26.16
C MET A 131 2.17 1.99 25.44
N ALA A 132 2.96 2.88 26.05
CA ALA A 132 4.26 3.32 25.51
C ALA A 132 5.23 2.16 25.20
N PHE A 133 5.11 1.05 25.92
CA PHE A 133 5.92 -0.16 25.68
C PHE A 133 5.67 -0.79 24.30
N LEU A 134 4.56 -0.48 23.62
CA LEU A 134 4.27 -0.91 22.24
C LEU A 134 5.01 -0.09 21.17
N VAL A 135 5.59 1.05 21.54
CA VAL A 135 6.32 1.89 20.59
C VAL A 135 7.73 1.35 20.39
N GLY A 136 8.08 1.09 19.14
CA GLY A 136 9.39 0.60 18.69
C GLY A 136 10.38 1.72 18.40
N ALA A 137 11.46 1.35 17.71
CA ALA A 137 12.45 2.32 17.25
C ALA A 137 11.93 3.11 16.03
N GLY A 138 12.29 4.39 15.94
CA GLY A 138 11.98 5.24 14.79
C GLY A 138 12.83 4.94 13.56
N GLU A 139 13.95 4.22 13.74
CA GLU A 139 14.82 3.69 12.69
C GLU A 139 15.51 2.43 13.22
N VAL A 140 15.88 1.49 12.35
CA VAL A 140 16.57 0.26 12.73
C VAL A 140 17.87 0.06 11.96
N SER A 141 18.95 -0.27 12.66
CA SER A 141 20.28 -0.40 12.06
C SER A 141 20.65 -1.83 11.66
N SER A 142 19.73 -2.81 11.65
CA SER A 142 19.88 -4.15 11.02
C SER A 142 18.68 -5.07 11.31
N ALA A 143 18.63 -6.24 10.66
CA ALA A 143 17.68 -7.30 11.01
C ALA A 143 17.83 -7.79 12.47
N SER A 144 19.07 -7.85 13.00
CA SER A 144 19.30 -8.22 14.40
C SER A 144 18.83 -7.15 15.39
N ALA A 145 18.76 -5.87 14.96
CA ALA A 145 18.11 -4.83 15.76
C ALA A 145 16.60 -5.08 15.89
N ILE A 146 15.93 -5.48 14.80
CA ILE A 146 14.50 -5.87 14.83
C ILE A 146 14.31 -7.08 15.76
N GLU A 147 15.17 -8.08 15.66
CA GLU A 147 15.15 -9.25 16.55
C GLU A 147 15.24 -8.86 18.02
N LYS A 148 16.24 -8.04 18.39
CA LYS A 148 16.42 -7.54 19.77
C LYS A 148 15.23 -6.72 20.26
N ILE A 149 14.51 -6.03 19.38
CA ILE A 149 13.26 -5.35 19.72
C ILE A 149 12.18 -6.39 20.02
N LEU A 150 11.95 -7.35 19.11
CA LEU A 150 10.89 -8.35 19.27
C LEU A 150 11.08 -9.28 20.47
N ARG A 151 12.33 -9.60 20.83
CA ARG A 151 12.66 -10.35 22.06
C ARG A 151 12.29 -9.60 23.35
N ARG A 152 12.11 -8.28 23.29
CA ARG A 152 11.65 -7.45 24.43
C ARG A 152 10.18 -7.04 24.28
N LYS A 153 9.73 -6.88 23.04
CA LYS A 153 8.44 -6.33 22.63
C LYS A 153 7.90 -7.17 21.47
N PRO A 154 7.30 -8.35 21.73
CA PRO A 154 6.85 -9.26 20.66
C PRO A 154 5.68 -8.70 19.84
N VAL A 155 5.06 -7.63 20.31
CA VAL A 155 4.12 -6.79 19.57
C VAL A 155 4.59 -5.35 19.65
N VAL A 156 4.76 -4.72 18.50
CA VAL A 156 5.38 -3.40 18.41
C VAL A 156 4.93 -2.66 17.16
N VAL A 157 4.75 -1.35 17.28
CA VAL A 157 4.63 -0.43 16.14
C VAL A 157 5.93 0.33 15.96
N MET A 158 6.47 0.33 14.74
CA MET A 158 7.65 1.11 14.37
C MET A 158 7.22 2.31 13.53
N PRO A 159 7.19 3.52 14.11
CA PRO A 159 6.89 4.75 13.37
C PRO A 159 8.16 5.23 12.65
N TRP A 160 8.28 4.92 11.36
CA TRP A 160 9.43 5.30 10.53
C TRP A 160 9.15 6.59 9.78
N ASP A 161 9.74 7.68 10.22
CA ASP A 161 9.76 8.87 9.38
C ASP A 161 10.73 8.64 8.20
N GLU A 162 10.38 9.19 7.04
CA GLU A 162 11.16 9.05 5.81
C GLU A 162 11.45 7.58 5.40
N VAL A 163 10.44 6.70 5.40
CA VAL A 163 10.58 5.30 4.96
C VAL A 163 11.17 5.14 3.55
N GLY A 164 11.08 6.19 2.72
CA GLY A 164 11.75 6.24 1.42
C GLY A 164 13.27 6.17 1.51
N ASP A 165 13.88 6.73 2.56
CA ASP A 165 15.33 6.72 2.73
C ASP A 165 15.82 5.32 3.13
N VAL A 166 15.00 4.60 3.91
CA VAL A 166 15.21 3.17 4.17
C VAL A 166 15.17 2.39 2.86
N LEU A 167 14.23 2.68 1.96
CA LEU A 167 14.09 2.02 0.65
C LEU A 167 15.17 2.43 -0.37
N GLU A 168 15.55 3.69 -0.41
CA GLU A 168 16.64 4.20 -1.24
C GLU A 168 17.98 3.60 -0.78
N SER A 169 18.20 3.54 0.54
CA SER A 169 19.33 2.82 1.15
C SER A 169 19.29 1.32 0.85
N ILE A 170 18.10 0.73 0.65
CA ILE A 170 17.94 -0.64 0.17
C ILE A 170 18.48 -0.84 -1.25
N ASN A 171 18.40 0.18 -2.10
CA ASN A 171 18.73 0.09 -3.53
C ASN A 171 20.08 0.71 -3.92
N ALA A 172 20.78 1.39 -3.00
CA ALA A 172 22.09 1.96 -3.24
C ALA A 172 23.15 0.89 -3.63
N LYS A 173 23.82 1.08 -4.77
CA LYS A 173 24.85 0.16 -5.30
C LYS A 173 26.18 0.31 -4.55
N GLY A 174 26.35 -0.45 -3.47
CA GLY A 174 27.61 -0.62 -2.76
C GLY A 174 27.42 -1.10 -1.32
N ASN A 175 27.90 -2.30 -0.99
CA ASN A 175 28.06 -2.86 0.38
C ASN A 175 26.85 -2.94 1.33
N GLY A 176 25.60 -2.74 0.89
CA GLY A 176 24.40 -2.76 1.74
C GLY A 176 23.87 -4.14 2.15
N ASN A 177 24.64 -4.97 2.86
CA ASN A 177 24.14 -6.23 3.47
C ASN A 177 23.00 -5.96 4.49
N TRP A 178 22.97 -4.77 5.08
CA TRP A 178 21.99 -4.32 6.07
C TRP A 178 20.54 -4.25 5.56
N ALA A 179 20.36 -3.69 4.38
CA ALA A 179 19.05 -3.31 3.87
C ALA A 179 18.27 -4.54 3.38
N SER A 180 18.97 -5.37 2.63
CA SER A 180 18.48 -6.67 2.17
C SER A 180 18.15 -7.60 3.33
N THR A 181 18.88 -7.53 4.45
CA THR A 181 18.59 -8.33 5.65
C THR A 181 17.37 -7.83 6.41
N ILE A 182 17.18 -6.51 6.59
CA ILE A 182 15.94 -5.96 7.17
C ILE A 182 14.73 -6.34 6.33
N ARG A 183 14.83 -6.14 5.01
CA ARG A 183 13.75 -6.49 4.09
C ARG A 183 13.37 -7.97 4.22
N LYS A 184 14.36 -8.87 4.21
CA LYS A 184 14.13 -10.30 4.42
C LYS A 184 13.45 -10.58 5.76
N ALA A 185 13.90 -9.96 6.85
CA ALA A 185 13.29 -10.11 8.17
C ALA A 185 11.84 -9.61 8.18
N MET A 186 11.54 -8.46 7.57
CA MET A 186 10.17 -7.93 7.47
C MET A 186 9.25 -8.86 6.68
N LEU A 187 9.69 -9.43 5.56
CA LEU A 187 8.90 -10.41 4.79
C LEU A 187 8.55 -11.65 5.62
N GLU A 188 9.54 -12.16 6.35
CA GLU A 188 9.38 -13.33 7.20
C GLU A 188 8.42 -13.03 8.35
N LEU A 189 8.68 -11.96 9.11
CA LEU A 189 7.87 -11.55 10.26
C LEU A 189 6.41 -11.30 9.88
N TYR A 190 6.18 -10.69 8.72
CA TYR A 190 4.83 -10.40 8.24
C TYR A 190 3.98 -11.67 8.12
N SER A 191 4.61 -12.77 7.68
CA SER A 191 3.96 -14.07 7.45
C SER A 191 3.93 -14.96 8.70
N LYS A 192 4.53 -14.51 9.82
CA LYS A 192 4.67 -15.29 11.07
C LYS A 192 3.83 -14.76 12.22
N SER A 193 2.89 -13.85 11.97
CA SER A 193 2.04 -13.27 13.03
C SER A 193 1.13 -14.26 13.75
N THR A 194 0.92 -15.45 13.20
CA THR A 194 0.25 -16.59 13.85
C THR A 194 1.14 -17.83 13.97
N GLY A 195 2.40 -17.71 13.59
CA GLY A 195 3.39 -18.79 13.61
C GLY A 195 4.47 -18.58 14.67
N VAL A 196 5.60 -19.25 14.45
CA VAL A 196 6.80 -19.14 15.30
C VAL A 196 7.94 -18.60 14.48
N TRP A 197 8.69 -17.66 15.04
CA TRP A 197 9.90 -17.10 14.45
C TRP A 197 11.11 -17.38 15.34
N PHE A 198 12.10 -18.08 14.79
CA PHE A 198 13.25 -18.57 15.56
C PHE A 198 14.42 -17.58 15.62
N GLY A 199 14.36 -16.48 14.86
CA GLY A 199 15.47 -15.54 14.74
C GLY A 199 16.69 -16.17 14.08
N LYS A 200 17.82 -15.46 14.09
CA LYS A 200 19.10 -15.99 13.58
C LYS A 200 20.01 -16.39 14.74
N GLU A 201 20.43 -17.66 14.75
CA GLU A 201 21.42 -18.14 15.71
C GLU A 201 22.74 -17.39 15.53
N THR A 202 23.21 -16.76 16.61
CA THR A 202 24.47 -16.00 16.65
C THR A 202 25.28 -16.51 17.83
N MET A 203 26.61 -16.58 17.70
CA MET A 203 27.52 -17.29 18.61
C MET A 203 27.59 -16.76 20.06
N ASP A 204 26.86 -15.69 20.41
CA ASP A 204 27.25 -14.80 21.52
C ASP A 204 26.16 -14.51 22.58
N ASP A 205 25.03 -15.24 22.62
CA ASP A 205 24.03 -15.04 23.69
C ASP A 205 23.08 -16.24 23.86
N ASP A 206 23.04 -16.85 25.05
CA ASP A 206 22.16 -17.98 25.40
C ASP A 206 20.66 -17.63 25.25
N ARG A 207 20.30 -16.34 25.19
CA ARG A 207 18.91 -15.86 24.99
C ARG A 207 18.48 -15.74 23.52
N ILE A 208 19.41 -15.80 22.57
CA ILE A 208 19.13 -15.63 21.13
C ILE A 208 18.55 -16.92 20.49
N GLY A 209 18.45 -18.03 21.24
CA GLY A 209 17.83 -19.28 20.75
C GLY A 209 16.32 -19.45 21.00
N ALA A 210 15.72 -18.66 21.91
CA ALA A 210 14.31 -18.87 22.27
C ALA A 210 13.35 -18.43 21.13
N PRO A 211 12.34 -19.24 20.78
CA PRO A 211 11.37 -18.90 19.75
C PRO A 211 10.54 -17.68 20.14
N ILE A 212 10.20 -16.84 19.17
CA ILE A 212 9.20 -15.78 19.33
C ILE A 212 7.89 -16.30 18.74
N HIS A 213 6.89 -16.44 19.60
CA HIS A 213 5.56 -16.92 19.21
C HIS A 213 4.67 -15.77 18.77
N CYS A 214 4.07 -15.89 17.59
CA CYS A 214 3.16 -14.92 16.99
C CYS A 214 3.74 -13.49 16.98
N PRO A 215 4.96 -13.22 16.46
CA PRO A 215 5.49 -11.87 16.41
C PRO A 215 4.55 -10.94 15.62
N SER A 216 4.17 -9.80 16.21
CA SER A 216 3.26 -8.84 15.59
C SER A 216 3.97 -7.51 15.38
N LEU A 217 4.64 -7.39 14.24
CA LEU A 217 5.31 -6.16 13.82
C LEU A 217 4.37 -5.31 12.95
N THR A 218 4.02 -4.12 13.43
CA THR A 218 3.36 -3.09 12.64
C THR A 218 4.39 -2.04 12.24
N VAL A 219 4.45 -1.68 10.97
CA VAL A 219 5.29 -0.57 10.51
C VAL A 219 4.35 0.49 9.97
N ILE A 220 4.56 1.72 10.38
CA ILE A 220 3.89 2.88 9.80
C ILE A 220 4.99 3.86 9.43
N GLY A 221 5.08 4.20 8.15
CA GLY A 221 6.07 5.16 7.72
C GLY A 221 5.54 6.12 6.69
N THR A 222 6.17 7.28 6.60
CA THR A 222 5.80 8.28 5.60
C THR A 222 6.97 8.65 4.72
N SER A 223 6.71 9.02 3.47
CA SER A 223 7.75 9.41 2.53
C SER A 223 7.22 10.42 1.50
N THR A 224 8.12 10.97 0.70
CA THR A 224 7.76 11.71 -0.50
C THR A 224 7.66 10.76 -1.70
N PRO A 225 6.81 11.05 -2.69
CA PRO A 225 6.74 10.24 -3.91
C PRO A 225 8.11 10.04 -4.54
N THR A 226 8.90 11.11 -4.70
CA THR A 226 10.23 11.03 -5.34
C THR A 226 11.17 10.08 -4.62
N ARG A 227 11.28 10.17 -3.29
CA ARG A 227 12.15 9.27 -2.50
C ARG A 227 11.63 7.85 -2.48
N PHE A 228 10.33 7.67 -2.26
CA PHE A 228 9.72 6.35 -2.17
C PHE A 228 9.82 5.58 -3.50
N TYR A 229 9.30 6.15 -4.59
CA TYR A 229 9.29 5.47 -5.90
C TYR A 229 10.67 5.51 -6.57
N GLY A 230 11.48 6.53 -6.33
CA GLY A 230 12.88 6.54 -6.76
C GLY A 230 13.73 5.48 -6.07
N GLY A 231 13.39 5.16 -4.82
CA GLY A 231 13.92 4.05 -4.04
C GLY A 231 13.18 2.73 -4.24
N LEU A 232 12.25 2.61 -5.19
CA LEU A 232 11.60 1.34 -5.54
C LEU A 232 12.32 0.73 -6.75
N SER A 233 12.65 -0.57 -6.68
CA SER A 233 13.27 -1.30 -7.78
C SER A 233 12.36 -2.42 -8.27
N ASP A 234 12.58 -2.87 -9.51
CA ASP A 234 11.88 -4.04 -10.08
C ASP A 234 12.01 -5.27 -9.16
N LYS A 235 13.13 -5.37 -8.44
CA LYS A 235 13.34 -6.40 -7.43
C LYS A 235 12.27 -6.32 -6.35
N ASN A 236 12.04 -5.14 -5.75
CA ASN A 236 11.05 -4.91 -4.68
C ASN A 236 9.61 -5.24 -5.10
N LEU A 237 9.30 -5.11 -6.39
CA LEU A 237 8.03 -5.51 -6.97
C LEU A 237 7.99 -7.04 -7.12
N SER A 238 9.00 -7.64 -7.74
CA SER A 238 9.06 -9.09 -8.01
C SER A 238 9.18 -9.99 -6.77
N ASP A 239 9.66 -9.46 -5.65
CA ASP A 239 9.97 -10.25 -4.44
C ASP A 239 8.90 -10.15 -3.34
N GLY A 240 7.74 -9.58 -3.67
CA GLY A 240 6.55 -9.52 -2.83
C GLY A 240 6.66 -8.60 -1.61
N PHE A 241 7.66 -7.71 -1.56
CA PHE A 241 7.73 -6.70 -0.51
C PHE A 241 6.66 -5.61 -0.69
N ALA A 242 6.47 -5.13 -1.92
CA ALA A 242 5.44 -4.14 -2.24
C ALA A 242 4.02 -4.68 -1.94
N ALA A 243 3.69 -5.91 -2.36
CA ALA A 243 2.41 -6.56 -2.07
C ALA A 243 2.03 -6.62 -0.57
N ARG A 244 3.01 -6.61 0.35
CA ARG A 244 2.77 -6.62 1.80
C ARG A 244 2.51 -5.25 2.40
N MET A 245 2.73 -4.17 1.65
CA MET A 245 2.50 -2.81 2.11
C MET A 245 1.14 -2.30 1.67
N VAL A 246 0.50 -1.52 2.53
CA VAL A 246 -0.71 -0.74 2.20
C VAL A 246 -0.27 0.70 1.97
N PHE A 247 -0.39 1.14 0.72
CA PHE A 247 -0.06 2.49 0.29
C PHE A 247 -1.23 3.42 0.53
N ILE A 248 -0.96 4.53 1.21
CA ILE A 248 -1.97 5.53 1.52
C ILE A 248 -1.44 6.88 1.04
N ALA A 249 -2.06 7.42 0.00
CA ALA A 249 -1.66 8.68 -0.59
C ALA A 249 -2.87 9.64 -0.69
N PRO A 250 -2.78 10.85 -0.12
CA PRO A 250 -3.82 11.85 -0.29
C PRO A 250 -3.96 12.26 -1.75
N THR A 251 -5.19 12.21 -2.26
CA THR A 251 -5.49 12.59 -3.65
C THR A 251 -5.52 14.11 -3.84
N LYS A 252 -5.81 14.84 -2.77
CA LYS A 252 -5.93 16.31 -2.76
C LYS A 252 -5.00 16.90 -1.72
N ARG A 253 -4.62 18.16 -1.94
CA ARG A 253 -3.85 18.90 -0.93
C ARG A 253 -4.74 19.14 0.30
N PRO A 254 -4.32 18.69 1.50
CA PRO A 254 -5.09 18.84 2.72
C PRO A 254 -5.39 20.31 3.04
N GLU A 255 -6.60 20.55 3.53
CA GLU A 255 -7.01 21.87 4.00
C GLU A 255 -6.17 22.31 5.20
N ARG A 256 -5.98 23.62 5.33
CA ARG A 256 -5.30 24.22 6.46
C ARG A 256 -6.25 24.24 7.67
N GLY A 257 -5.86 23.55 8.73
CA GLY A 257 -6.41 23.72 10.07
C GLY A 257 -5.74 24.85 10.85
N ASN A 258 -6.33 25.19 12.00
CA ASN A 258 -5.74 26.04 13.02
C ASN A 258 -6.01 25.48 14.43
N PRO A 259 -5.43 24.30 14.76
CA PRO A 259 -5.65 23.66 16.05
C PRO A 259 -5.12 24.54 17.18
N ARG A 260 -5.88 24.69 18.26
CA ARG A 260 -5.52 25.55 19.40
C ARG A 260 -4.41 24.95 20.27
N ASP A 261 -4.48 23.65 20.51
CA ASP A 261 -3.56 22.91 21.39
C ASP A 261 -2.51 22.11 20.63
N GLY A 262 -2.58 22.09 19.28
CA GLY A 262 -1.72 21.29 18.43
C GLY A 262 -1.64 19.83 18.89
N GLY A 263 -2.71 19.28 19.46
CA GLY A 263 -2.82 17.89 19.95
C GLY A 263 -1.75 17.45 20.95
N LEU A 264 -1.34 18.38 21.82
CA LEU A 264 -0.41 18.09 22.92
C LEU A 264 -1.03 17.23 24.03
N VAL A 265 -2.35 17.08 24.06
CA VAL A 265 -3.10 16.29 25.05
C VAL A 265 -4.15 15.44 24.32
N VAL A 266 -4.27 14.17 24.71
CA VAL A 266 -5.35 13.31 24.22
C VAL A 266 -6.65 13.68 24.97
N PRO A 267 -7.80 13.81 24.31
CA PRO A 267 -9.07 14.03 24.99
C PRO A 267 -9.39 12.91 25.98
N GLU A 268 -9.86 13.27 27.18
CA GLU A 268 -10.26 12.28 28.19
C GLU A 268 -11.30 11.27 27.67
N PRO A 269 -12.34 11.66 26.91
CA PRO A 269 -13.30 10.69 26.36
C PRO A 269 -12.63 9.61 25.48
N LEU A 270 -11.61 9.99 24.70
CA LEU A 270 -10.88 9.06 23.85
C LEU A 270 -10.01 8.10 24.69
N ARG A 271 -9.33 8.61 25.73
CA ARG A 271 -8.57 7.76 26.67
C ARG A 271 -9.46 6.73 27.36
N GLU A 272 -10.62 7.17 27.85
CA GLU A 272 -11.58 6.28 28.50
C GLU A 272 -12.18 5.26 27.53
N ALA A 273 -12.49 5.65 26.29
CA ALA A 273 -12.95 4.72 25.26
C ALA A 273 -11.93 3.60 24.98
N ILE A 274 -10.63 3.94 24.92
CA ILE A 274 -9.55 2.95 24.73
C ILE A 274 -9.41 2.03 25.93
N LYS A 275 -9.43 2.58 27.16
CA LYS A 275 -9.39 1.77 28.39
C LYS A 275 -10.60 0.84 28.49
N GLU A 276 -11.78 1.33 28.16
CA GLU A 276 -13.00 0.52 28.14
C GLU A 276 -12.94 -0.59 27.09
N ALA A 277 -12.41 -0.31 25.91
CA ALA A 277 -12.17 -1.33 24.89
C ALA A 277 -11.19 -2.41 25.35
N GLN A 278 -10.14 -2.04 26.09
CA GLN A 278 -9.20 -2.98 26.68
C GLN A 278 -9.86 -3.86 27.75
N LYS A 279 -10.69 -3.27 28.62
CA LYS A 279 -11.40 -3.99 29.69
C LYS A 279 -12.44 -4.96 29.13
N LYS A 280 -13.14 -4.56 28.07
CA LYS A 280 -14.24 -5.34 27.46
C LYS A 280 -13.77 -6.38 26.45
N PHE A 281 -12.48 -6.42 26.12
CA PHE A 281 -11.96 -7.36 25.15
C PHE A 281 -12.18 -8.81 25.59
N PRO A 282 -12.73 -9.69 24.73
CA PRO A 282 -13.08 -11.07 25.08
C PRO A 282 -11.84 -11.98 25.12
N TRP A 283 -11.01 -11.84 26.16
CA TRP A 283 -9.84 -12.71 26.34
C TRP A 283 -10.25 -14.19 26.39
N PRO A 284 -9.64 -15.09 25.59
CA PRO A 284 -9.99 -16.51 25.56
C PRO A 284 -9.76 -17.24 26.88
N SER A 285 -8.84 -16.75 27.71
CA SER A 285 -8.56 -17.30 29.04
C SER A 285 -7.98 -16.23 29.97
N MET A 286 -8.07 -16.44 31.28
CA MET A 286 -7.53 -15.52 32.29
C MET A 286 -6.00 -15.32 32.16
N ASN A 287 -5.27 -16.36 31.75
CA ASN A 287 -3.83 -16.28 31.50
C ASN A 287 -3.47 -15.54 30.21
N SER A 288 -4.41 -15.44 29.25
CA SER A 288 -4.19 -14.76 27.96
C SER A 288 -3.82 -13.29 28.14
N GLN A 289 -4.39 -12.61 29.15
CA GLN A 289 -4.15 -11.19 29.42
C GLN A 289 -2.70 -10.90 29.85
N GLY A 290 -2.00 -11.89 30.42
CA GLY A 290 -0.57 -11.80 30.76
C GLY A 290 0.35 -12.27 29.63
N ASN A 291 -0.04 -13.34 28.93
CA ASN A 291 0.85 -14.05 28.00
C ASN A 291 1.12 -13.32 26.68
N TRP A 292 0.20 -12.47 26.20
CA TRP A 292 0.37 -11.76 24.92
C TRP A 292 1.57 -10.78 24.88
N ARG A 293 2.18 -10.46 26.03
CA ARG A 293 3.39 -9.65 26.13
C ARG A 293 4.68 -10.46 26.21
N THR A 294 4.58 -11.76 26.44
CA THR A 294 5.73 -12.64 26.66
C THR A 294 6.14 -13.29 25.34
N PRO A 295 7.38 -13.10 24.85
CA PRO A 295 7.78 -13.50 23.50
C PRO A 295 7.86 -15.02 23.31
N ASP A 296 8.34 -15.74 24.31
CA ASP A 296 8.58 -17.19 24.33
C ASP A 296 7.35 -18.02 24.74
N VAL A 297 6.21 -17.37 24.97
CA VAL A 297 4.94 -18.02 25.28
C VAL A 297 4.00 -17.89 24.10
N GLN A 298 3.41 -19.01 23.66
CA GLN A 298 2.33 -19.03 22.67
C GLN A 298 1.08 -18.33 23.24
N PRO A 299 0.63 -17.21 22.66
CA PRO A 299 -0.59 -16.56 23.10
C PRO A 299 -1.82 -17.34 22.63
N HIS A 300 -2.87 -17.40 23.46
CA HIS A 300 -4.19 -17.82 23.01
C HIS A 300 -4.88 -16.63 22.35
N LEU A 301 -5.06 -16.72 21.03
CA LEU A 301 -5.62 -15.68 20.19
C LEU A 301 -7.15 -15.81 20.14
N TYR A 302 -7.86 -14.69 20.22
CA TYR A 302 -9.29 -14.62 19.98
C TYR A 302 -9.57 -14.62 18.48
N GLU A 303 -10.37 -15.56 18.00
CA GLU A 303 -10.78 -15.62 16.61
C GLU A 303 -11.98 -14.68 16.38
N VAL A 304 -11.81 -13.70 15.50
CA VAL A 304 -12.91 -12.82 15.08
C VAL A 304 -13.67 -13.53 13.96
N PRO A 305 -14.94 -13.92 14.17
CA PRO A 305 -15.68 -14.67 13.18
C PRO A 305 -16.20 -13.77 12.05
N TRP A 306 -16.61 -14.39 10.95
CA TRP A 306 -17.53 -13.76 9.99
C TRP A 306 -18.85 -13.42 10.70
N ALA A 307 -19.47 -12.30 10.31
CA ALA A 307 -20.81 -11.96 10.79
C ALA A 307 -21.87 -12.89 10.19
N ASP A 308 -21.71 -13.26 8.92
CA ASP A 308 -22.56 -14.16 8.15
C ASP A 308 -21.83 -14.70 6.90
N GLU A 309 -22.47 -15.63 6.18
CA GLU A 309 -21.95 -16.20 4.92
C GLU A 309 -21.78 -15.14 3.82
N ALA A 310 -22.53 -14.04 3.87
CA ALA A 310 -22.42 -12.97 2.88
C ALA A 310 -21.12 -12.18 3.05
N ALA A 311 -20.64 -12.00 4.28
CA ALA A 311 -19.35 -11.38 4.57
C ALA A 311 -18.19 -12.24 4.04
N GLU A 312 -18.26 -13.56 4.25
CA GLU A 312 -17.28 -14.51 3.71
C GLU A 312 -17.29 -14.50 2.18
N ALA A 313 -18.46 -14.60 1.55
CA ALA A 313 -18.60 -14.54 0.09
C ALA A 313 -18.08 -13.23 -0.51
N ALA A 314 -18.28 -12.09 0.20
CA ALA A 314 -17.74 -10.81 -0.23
C ALA A 314 -16.21 -10.77 -0.19
N TRP A 315 -15.57 -11.47 0.74
CA TRP A 315 -14.12 -11.57 0.81
C TRP A 315 -13.57 -12.54 -0.25
N LEU A 316 -14.21 -13.69 -0.46
CA LEU A 316 -13.85 -14.61 -1.54
C LEU A 316 -13.91 -13.93 -2.92
N ALA A 317 -14.89 -13.05 -3.15
CA ALA A 317 -14.95 -12.27 -4.39
C ALA A 317 -13.76 -11.32 -4.60
N ILE A 318 -13.10 -10.87 -3.51
CA ILE A 318 -11.87 -10.08 -3.59
C ILE A 318 -10.68 -10.97 -3.97
N GLU A 319 -10.62 -12.18 -3.42
CA GLU A 319 -9.60 -13.18 -3.76
C GLU A 319 -9.73 -13.63 -5.23
N ASP A 320 -10.95 -13.94 -5.69
CA ASP A 320 -11.23 -14.24 -7.10
C ASP A 320 -10.80 -13.09 -8.04
N TRP A 321 -11.08 -11.85 -7.64
CA TRP A 321 -10.65 -10.67 -8.40
C TRP A 321 -9.12 -10.56 -8.45
N GLN A 322 -8.44 -10.77 -7.32
CA GLN A 322 -6.98 -10.77 -7.22
C GLN A 322 -6.37 -11.79 -8.19
N GLU A 323 -6.82 -13.04 -8.13
CA GLU A 323 -6.32 -14.10 -9.02
C GLU A 323 -6.58 -13.76 -10.49
N SER A 324 -7.76 -13.23 -10.81
CA SER A 324 -8.08 -12.82 -12.19
C SER A 324 -7.17 -11.70 -12.73
N GLU A 325 -6.68 -10.80 -11.87
CA GLU A 325 -5.74 -9.75 -12.25
C GLU A 325 -4.34 -10.30 -12.49
N ILE A 326 -3.91 -11.30 -11.71
CA ILE A 326 -2.62 -11.98 -11.86
C ILE A 326 -2.62 -12.87 -13.11
N GLU A 327 -3.70 -13.58 -13.39
CA GLU A 327 -3.85 -14.40 -14.60
C GLU A 327 -3.80 -13.56 -15.88
N ARG A 328 -4.34 -12.33 -15.83
CA ARG A 328 -4.28 -11.39 -16.95
C ARG A 328 -2.89 -10.85 -17.19
N ASP A 329 -2.13 -10.61 -16.12
CA ASP A 329 -0.79 -10.06 -16.15
C ASP A 329 0.00 -10.52 -14.92
N GLU A 330 0.84 -11.54 -15.12
CA GLU A 330 1.66 -12.13 -14.05
C GLU A 330 2.56 -11.10 -13.36
N THR A 331 2.90 -9.99 -14.02
CA THR A 331 3.74 -8.94 -13.42
C THR A 331 3.01 -8.19 -12.30
N ARG A 332 1.67 -8.28 -12.24
CA ARG A 332 0.84 -7.69 -11.18
C ARG A 332 0.87 -8.48 -9.88
N ASP A 333 1.36 -9.72 -9.85
CA ASP A 333 1.47 -10.52 -8.61
C ASP A 333 2.23 -9.76 -7.50
N GLY A 334 3.32 -9.08 -7.87
CA GLY A 334 4.10 -8.24 -6.96
C GLY A 334 3.35 -7.05 -6.36
N LEU A 335 2.20 -6.67 -6.94
CA LEU A 335 1.36 -5.54 -6.55
C LEU A 335 0.10 -6.02 -5.82
N VAL A 336 -0.62 -6.98 -6.40
CA VAL A 336 -1.95 -7.40 -5.93
C VAL A 336 -1.96 -8.76 -5.22
N GLY A 337 -0.90 -9.58 -5.29
CA GLY A 337 -0.90 -10.96 -4.78
C GLY A 337 -1.08 -11.15 -3.26
N ARG A 338 -1.26 -10.05 -2.51
CA ARG A 338 -1.66 -10.07 -1.09
C ARG A 338 -2.79 -9.09 -0.78
N LEU A 339 -3.53 -8.69 -1.79
CA LEU A 339 -4.61 -7.72 -1.66
C LEU A 339 -5.72 -8.28 -0.78
N ALA A 340 -6.17 -9.52 -1.03
CA ALA A 340 -7.19 -10.17 -0.22
C ALA A 340 -6.73 -10.38 1.24
N GLU A 341 -5.45 -10.73 1.43
CA GLU A 341 -4.83 -10.92 2.75
C GLU A 341 -4.73 -9.61 3.55
N ASN A 342 -4.36 -8.49 2.90
CA ASN A 342 -4.38 -7.17 3.53
C ASN A 342 -5.80 -6.68 3.80
N ALA A 343 -6.73 -6.92 2.87
CA ALA A 343 -8.13 -6.54 3.02
C ALA A 343 -8.76 -7.21 4.25
N ILE A 344 -8.54 -8.50 4.48
CA ILE A 344 -9.12 -9.17 5.65
C ILE A 344 -8.52 -8.68 6.98
N ARG A 345 -7.22 -8.33 7.00
CA ARG A 345 -6.60 -7.70 8.19
C ARG A 345 -7.27 -6.36 8.50
N LEU A 346 -7.45 -5.51 7.49
CA LEU A 346 -8.14 -4.22 7.63
C LEU A 346 -9.60 -4.42 8.09
N ALA A 347 -10.35 -5.31 7.44
CA ALA A 347 -11.74 -5.59 7.79
C ALA A 347 -11.88 -6.09 9.25
N THR A 348 -10.96 -6.95 9.69
CA THR A 348 -10.89 -7.42 11.08
C THR A 348 -10.65 -6.26 12.05
N LEU A 349 -9.72 -5.35 11.75
CA LEU A 349 -9.47 -4.17 12.57
C LEU A 349 -10.68 -3.24 12.65
N ARG A 350 -11.42 -3.08 11.55
CA ARG A 350 -12.67 -2.31 11.55
C ARG A 350 -13.76 -2.94 12.41
N ALA A 351 -13.96 -4.25 12.30
CA ALA A 351 -14.90 -4.98 13.15
C ALA A 351 -14.57 -4.80 14.64
N LEU A 352 -13.29 -4.93 15.01
CA LEU A 352 -12.80 -4.69 16.37
C LEU A 352 -13.00 -3.25 16.84
N SER A 353 -12.82 -2.29 15.93
CA SER A 353 -13.04 -0.88 16.20
C SER A 353 -14.49 -0.57 16.59
N ARG A 354 -15.43 -1.12 15.82
CA ARG A 354 -16.87 -0.90 16.01
C ARG A 354 -17.43 -1.64 17.22
N SER A 355 -16.91 -2.84 17.51
CA SER A 355 -17.40 -3.70 18.59
C SER A 355 -16.26 -4.42 19.32
N PRO A 356 -15.59 -3.77 20.29
CA PRO A 356 -14.45 -4.35 21.00
C PRO A 356 -14.78 -5.61 21.81
N SER A 357 -16.02 -5.77 22.26
CA SER A 357 -16.45 -6.88 23.13
C SER A 357 -16.99 -8.10 22.39
N ARG A 358 -17.53 -7.90 21.18
CA ARG A 358 -18.10 -8.96 20.35
C ARG A 358 -17.91 -8.59 18.87
N PRO A 359 -16.66 -8.60 18.39
CA PRO A 359 -16.38 -8.25 17.01
C PRO A 359 -16.84 -9.39 16.09
N SER A 360 -17.31 -9.03 14.90
CA SER A 360 -17.56 -9.95 13.78
C SER A 360 -17.40 -9.18 12.48
N VAL A 361 -16.77 -9.80 11.49
CA VAL A 361 -16.45 -9.17 10.20
C VAL A 361 -17.71 -9.17 9.33
N SER A 362 -18.25 -7.98 9.08
CA SER A 362 -19.42 -7.77 8.23
C SER A 362 -19.06 -7.51 6.76
N VAL A 363 -20.05 -7.58 5.88
CA VAL A 363 -19.92 -7.20 4.46
C VAL A 363 -19.41 -5.77 4.32
N GLU A 364 -19.88 -4.86 5.17
CA GLU A 364 -19.45 -3.46 5.18
C GLU A 364 -17.97 -3.32 5.53
N ASP A 365 -17.44 -4.16 6.44
CA ASP A 365 -16.01 -4.13 6.80
C ASP A 365 -15.14 -4.60 5.64
N VAL A 366 -15.58 -5.66 4.95
CA VAL A 366 -14.92 -6.20 3.76
C VAL A 366 -14.91 -5.15 2.64
N ARG A 367 -16.04 -4.48 2.38
CA ARG A 367 -16.14 -3.42 1.38
C ARG A 367 -15.24 -2.22 1.69
N TRP A 368 -15.23 -1.77 2.94
CA TRP A 368 -14.35 -0.68 3.37
C TRP A 368 -12.87 -1.03 3.18
N ALA A 369 -12.48 -2.24 3.60
CA ALA A 369 -11.12 -2.71 3.44
C ALA A 369 -10.71 -2.84 1.97
N HIS A 370 -11.60 -3.37 1.12
CA HIS A 370 -11.38 -3.45 -0.32
C HIS A 370 -11.17 -2.06 -0.93
N ALA A 371 -11.98 -1.08 -0.53
CA ALA A 371 -11.84 0.30 -1.02
C ALA A 371 -10.47 0.91 -0.67
N ILE A 372 -9.96 0.67 0.55
CA ILE A 372 -8.58 1.07 0.92
C ILE A 372 -7.56 0.37 0.03
N MET A 373 -7.71 -0.93 -0.19
CA MET A 373 -6.75 -1.69 -1.01
C MET A 373 -6.76 -1.26 -2.47
N LEU A 374 -7.92 -0.96 -3.06
CA LEU A 374 -8.01 -0.41 -4.41
C LEU A 374 -7.36 0.98 -4.49
N ALA A 375 -7.53 1.82 -3.48
CA ALA A 375 -6.83 3.10 -3.40
C ALA A 375 -5.30 2.93 -3.28
N SER A 376 -4.85 1.91 -2.53
CA SER A 376 -3.45 1.53 -2.41
C SER A 376 -2.84 1.10 -3.75
N VAL A 377 -3.53 0.20 -4.48
CA VAL A 377 -3.08 -0.26 -5.81
C VAL A 377 -2.99 0.91 -6.78
N ARG A 378 -4.03 1.77 -6.85
CA ARG A 378 -4.01 2.98 -7.69
C ARG A 378 -2.85 3.91 -7.35
N SER A 379 -2.60 4.13 -6.06
CA SER A 379 -1.49 4.98 -5.61
C SER A 379 -0.13 4.41 -6.02
N LEU A 380 0.02 3.09 -6.01
CA LEU A 380 1.25 2.43 -6.44
C LEU A 380 1.41 2.50 -7.97
N ASP A 381 0.37 2.14 -8.74
CA ASP A 381 0.36 2.21 -10.21
C ASP A 381 0.68 3.62 -10.70
N ASP A 382 -0.06 4.64 -10.22
CA ASP A 382 0.17 6.06 -10.57
C ASP A 382 1.60 6.52 -10.22
N GLY A 383 2.12 5.99 -9.12
CA GLY A 383 3.45 6.33 -8.61
C GLY A 383 4.58 5.71 -9.43
N VAL A 384 4.45 4.43 -9.77
CA VAL A 384 5.39 3.69 -10.63
C VAL A 384 5.43 4.37 -12.00
N ASP A 385 4.28 4.59 -12.62
CA ASP A 385 4.18 5.20 -13.94
C ASP A 385 4.81 6.59 -13.99
N LYS A 386 4.57 7.42 -12.96
CA LYS A 386 5.02 8.81 -12.93
C LYS A 386 6.48 8.98 -12.52
N TYR A 387 6.93 8.24 -11.50
CA TYR A 387 8.21 8.51 -10.84
C TYR A 387 9.31 7.48 -11.19
N MET A 388 8.97 6.20 -11.42
CA MET A 388 9.99 5.21 -11.78
C MET A 388 10.44 5.35 -13.22
N SER A 389 9.53 5.54 -14.18
CA SER A 389 9.87 5.75 -15.60
C SER A 389 10.78 6.97 -15.79
N SER A 390 10.44 8.08 -15.14
CA SER A 390 11.22 9.31 -15.13
C SER A 390 12.60 9.12 -14.48
N SER A 391 12.68 8.45 -13.34
CA SER A 391 13.94 8.19 -12.63
C SER A 391 14.87 7.27 -13.41
N GLN A 392 14.36 6.17 -13.98
CA GLN A 392 15.16 5.26 -14.82
C GLN A 392 15.72 5.99 -16.04
N PHE A 393 14.92 6.85 -16.66
CA PHE A 393 15.35 7.66 -17.80
C PHE A 393 16.42 8.69 -17.41
N GLU A 394 16.28 9.35 -16.26
CA GLU A 394 17.31 10.26 -15.74
C GLU A 394 18.61 9.53 -15.36
N GLN A 395 18.51 8.35 -14.75
CA GLN A 395 19.66 7.50 -14.44
C GLN A 395 20.39 7.06 -15.72
N LEU A 396 19.65 6.71 -16.78
CA LEU A 396 20.22 6.40 -18.09
C LEU A 396 20.96 7.61 -18.66
N CYS A 397 20.36 8.80 -18.61
CA CYS A 397 21.01 10.03 -19.04
C CYS A 397 22.34 10.28 -18.27
N GLN A 398 22.32 10.13 -16.94
CA GLN A 398 23.53 10.29 -16.12
C GLN A 398 24.58 9.20 -16.39
N ALA A 399 24.17 7.95 -16.62
CA ALA A 399 25.07 6.87 -16.99
C ALA A 399 25.77 7.12 -18.33
N ILE A 400 25.05 7.67 -19.31
CA ILE A 400 25.61 8.10 -20.61
C ILE A 400 26.65 9.19 -20.38
N LEU A 401 26.31 10.26 -19.65
CA LEU A 401 27.22 11.38 -19.39
C LEU A 401 28.46 10.94 -18.61
N SER A 402 28.30 10.12 -17.57
CA SER A 402 29.39 9.56 -16.77
C SER A 402 30.33 8.69 -17.63
N SER A 403 29.76 7.86 -18.50
CA SER A 403 30.54 7.03 -19.44
C SER A 403 31.33 7.88 -20.44
N LEU A 404 30.75 8.98 -20.93
CA LEU A 404 31.47 9.90 -21.80
C LEU A 404 32.54 10.68 -21.04
N ARG A 405 32.27 11.16 -19.82
CA ARG A 405 33.22 11.93 -18.99
C ARG A 405 34.45 11.09 -18.62
N SER A 406 34.24 9.80 -18.38
CA SER A 406 35.31 8.84 -18.09
C SER A 406 36.05 8.34 -19.34
N SER A 407 35.58 8.68 -20.55
CA SER A 407 36.23 8.31 -21.80
C SER A 407 37.31 9.30 -22.20
N ARG A 408 38.37 8.81 -22.85
CA ARG A 408 39.47 9.64 -23.31
C ARG A 408 38.98 10.59 -24.41
N GLY A 409 39.01 11.90 -24.15
CA GLY A 409 38.51 12.92 -25.08
C GLY A 409 36.99 13.12 -25.05
N GLY A 410 36.28 12.65 -24.01
CA GLY A 410 34.86 12.96 -23.82
C GLY A 410 33.93 12.38 -24.89
N SER A 411 34.36 11.33 -25.60
CA SER A 411 33.63 10.78 -26.72
C SER A 411 33.64 9.25 -26.74
N MET A 412 32.53 8.64 -27.20
CA MET A 412 32.39 7.19 -27.28
C MET A 412 31.48 6.77 -28.44
N TYR A 413 31.73 5.60 -29.02
CA TYR A 413 30.84 5.04 -30.03
C TYR A 413 29.58 4.44 -29.40
N ARG A 414 28.46 4.46 -30.13
CA ARG A 414 27.17 3.89 -29.70
C ARG A 414 27.32 2.46 -29.18
N ALA A 415 28.01 1.61 -29.95
CA ALA A 415 28.20 0.20 -29.62
C ALA A 415 29.00 -0.02 -28.31
N GLU A 416 29.86 0.93 -27.95
CA GLU A 416 30.60 0.89 -26.69
C GLU A 416 29.74 1.40 -25.54
N LEU A 417 28.96 2.47 -25.73
CA LEU A 417 28.01 2.98 -24.72
C LEU A 417 26.97 1.93 -24.34
N LEU A 418 26.38 1.24 -25.32
CA LEU A 418 25.40 0.18 -25.07
C LEU A 418 25.98 -1.01 -24.29
N LYS A 419 27.30 -1.14 -24.17
CA LYS A 419 27.95 -2.15 -23.34
C LYS A 419 28.30 -1.63 -21.94
N ARG A 420 28.15 -0.33 -21.66
CA ARG A 420 28.49 0.24 -20.36
C ARG A 420 27.44 -0.13 -19.31
N ARG A 421 27.95 -0.36 -18.11
CA ARG A 421 27.13 -0.61 -16.92
C ARG A 421 26.16 0.55 -16.71
N GLY A 422 24.87 0.24 -16.53
CA GLY A 422 23.81 1.24 -16.39
C GLY A 422 23.16 1.69 -17.71
N ILE A 423 23.72 1.27 -18.86
CA ILE A 423 23.17 1.52 -20.20
C ILE A 423 22.75 0.20 -20.85
N SER A 424 23.49 -0.88 -20.60
CA SER A 424 23.32 -2.18 -21.26
C SER A 424 21.98 -2.87 -21.08
N GLY A 425 21.17 -2.44 -20.09
CA GLY A 425 19.82 -2.95 -19.88
C GLY A 425 18.71 -2.12 -20.52
N SER A 426 19.03 -0.99 -21.14
CA SER A 426 18.04 -0.12 -21.78
C SER A 426 17.64 -0.64 -23.16
N ASP A 427 16.35 -0.55 -23.49
CA ASP A 427 15.89 -0.80 -24.86
C ASP A 427 16.34 0.33 -25.80
N THR A 428 16.34 0.03 -27.11
CA THR A 428 16.87 0.96 -28.13
C THR A 428 16.08 2.27 -28.18
N ARG A 429 14.76 2.23 -28.00
CA ARG A 429 13.89 3.41 -28.08
C ARG A 429 14.17 4.35 -26.91
N THR A 430 14.29 3.81 -25.72
CA THR A 430 14.59 4.59 -24.50
C THR A 430 16.00 5.17 -24.55
N PHE A 431 16.98 4.40 -25.05
CA PHE A 431 18.33 4.92 -25.27
C PHE A 431 18.35 6.09 -26.26
N ASP A 432 17.65 5.97 -27.38
CA ASP A 432 17.61 7.02 -28.40
C ASP A 432 16.90 8.28 -27.89
N ALA A 433 15.83 8.14 -27.13
CA ALA A 433 15.17 9.24 -26.45
C ALA A 433 16.09 9.96 -25.45
N ALA A 434 16.91 9.21 -24.70
CA ALA A 434 17.87 9.78 -23.76
C ALA A 434 18.97 10.58 -24.48
N ILE A 435 19.51 10.04 -25.58
CA ILE A 435 20.47 10.75 -26.43
C ILE A 435 19.87 12.04 -27.00
N LEU A 436 18.66 11.97 -27.55
CA LEU A 436 17.96 13.14 -28.12
C LEU A 436 17.83 14.25 -27.07
N ARG A 437 17.37 13.92 -25.86
CA ARG A 437 17.27 14.89 -24.75
C ARG A 437 18.61 15.51 -24.39
N LEU A 438 19.67 14.71 -24.29
CA LEU A 438 21.01 15.20 -23.96
C LEU A 438 21.58 16.12 -25.05
N GLN A 439 21.20 15.91 -26.31
CA GLN A 439 21.53 16.80 -27.43
C GLN A 439 20.74 18.10 -27.40
N GLU A 440 19.44 18.04 -27.14
CA GLU A 440 18.57 19.23 -27.03
C GLU A 440 18.95 20.12 -25.86
N THR A 441 19.32 19.51 -24.73
CA THR A 441 19.84 20.20 -23.54
C THR A 441 21.31 20.60 -23.65
N ARG A 442 21.95 20.37 -24.81
CA ARG A 442 23.34 20.76 -25.13
C ARG A 442 24.39 20.19 -24.16
N GLN A 443 24.13 19.02 -23.61
CA GLN A 443 25.12 18.27 -22.80
C GLN A 443 25.97 17.36 -23.69
N ILE A 444 25.41 16.88 -24.80
CA ILE A 444 26.09 16.11 -25.85
C ILE A 444 25.90 16.85 -27.18
N GLU A 445 26.90 16.80 -28.05
CA GLU A 445 26.79 17.37 -29.40
C GLU A 445 25.76 16.63 -30.26
N LYS A 446 25.12 17.35 -31.19
CA LYS A 446 24.31 16.73 -32.24
C LYS A 446 25.23 16.00 -33.21
N THR A 447 25.16 14.68 -33.23
CA THR A 447 26.04 13.81 -34.03
C THR A 447 25.25 12.91 -34.98
N ASP A 448 25.98 12.20 -35.84
CA ASP A 448 25.49 11.24 -36.84
C ASP A 448 24.87 9.95 -36.25
N GLY A 449 24.75 9.86 -34.92
CA GLY A 449 24.21 8.71 -34.19
C GLY A 449 25.18 7.53 -34.00
N LYS A 450 26.38 7.59 -34.59
CA LYS A 450 27.41 6.53 -34.44
C LYS A 450 28.38 6.85 -33.30
N ARG A 451 28.75 8.11 -33.15
CA ARG A 451 29.67 8.60 -32.11
C ARG A 451 29.01 9.73 -31.33
N PHE A 452 29.17 9.73 -30.01
CA PHE A 452 28.64 10.76 -29.13
C PHE A 452 29.79 11.48 -28.43
N VAL A 453 29.66 12.79 -28.28
CA VAL A 453 30.72 13.69 -27.77
C VAL A 453 30.10 14.64 -26.75
N LEU A 454 30.74 14.79 -25.58
CA LEU A 454 30.33 15.79 -24.59
C LEU A 454 30.49 17.19 -25.14
N SER A 455 29.48 18.04 -24.90
CA SER A 455 29.59 19.44 -25.25
C SER A 455 30.56 20.18 -24.31
N PRO A 456 31.34 21.15 -24.82
CA PRO A 456 32.35 21.88 -24.04
C PRO A 456 31.82 22.58 -22.77
N ALA A 457 30.52 22.89 -22.72
CA ALA A 457 29.87 23.57 -21.59
C ALA A 457 29.53 22.66 -20.40
N SER A 458 29.75 21.35 -20.49
CA SER A 458 29.32 20.35 -19.49
C SER A 458 30.45 19.69 -18.69
N GLY A 459 31.69 20.18 -18.91
CA GLY A 459 32.89 19.85 -18.15
C GLY A 459 33.30 21.00 -17.24
N GLY A 460 32.69 21.07 -16.06
CA GLY A 460 33.05 21.95 -14.95
C GLY A 460 32.85 21.20 -13.65
#